data_AF-A0A0S7EQP9-F1
#
_entry.id   AF-A0A0S7EQP9-F1
#
_cell.length_a   1.000
_cell.length_b   1.000
_cell.length_c   1.000
_cell.angle_alpha   90.00
_cell.angle_beta   90.00
_cell.angle_gamma   90.00
#
_symmetry.space_group_name_H-M   'P 1'
#
loop_
_entity.id
_entity.type
_entity.pdbx_description
1 polymer ?
#
loop_
_entity_poly.entity_id
_entity_poly.type
_entity_poly.pdbx_seq_one_letter_code
_entity_poly.pdbx_strand_id
1 'polypeptide(L)'
;PTDPGRKPLTHRFLRHVPVVYVDYPGPASLTQIYGTFNRAMLRLIPTLRTYAEPLTAAMVEFYTMSQERFTQDIQPHYIYSPREMTRWVRGIFEALRPLETLPVEGLIRIWAHEALRLFQDRLVGDDERRWTDENIDMVALKHFPNIDKEKALNRPILYSNWLSKDYIPVEQEELSKFPLG
;
A
#
# COMPACT_ATOMS: atom_id res chain seq x y z
N PRO A 1 -25.30 8.57 13.19
CA PRO A 1 -24.21 7.72 12.66
C PRO A 1 -24.80 6.48 12.00
N THR A 2 -24.36 6.18 10.78
CA THR A 2 -24.81 5.05 9.97
C THR A 2 -23.90 3.82 10.11
N ASP A 3 -22.71 3.99 10.68
CA ASP A 3 -21.73 2.91 10.80
C ASP A 3 -22.22 1.77 11.74
N PRO A 4 -21.90 0.51 11.40
CA PRO A 4 -22.16 -0.62 12.27
C PRO A 4 -21.63 -0.41 13.70
N GLY A 5 -22.45 -0.75 14.70
CA GLY A 5 -22.08 -0.64 16.11
C GLY A 5 -22.21 0.76 16.72
N ARG A 6 -22.54 1.80 15.95
CA ARG A 6 -22.81 3.14 16.49
C ARG A 6 -24.27 3.30 16.92
N LYS A 7 -24.49 4.07 18.00
CA LYS A 7 -25.84 4.45 18.47
C LYS A 7 -26.07 5.95 18.27
N PRO A 8 -27.32 6.38 17.99
CA PRO A 8 -27.62 7.80 17.84
C PRO A 8 -27.38 8.56 19.15
N LEU A 9 -26.72 9.71 19.06
CA LEU A 9 -26.56 10.64 20.18
C LEU A 9 -27.89 11.35 20.45
N THR A 10 -28.16 11.66 21.73
CA THR A 10 -29.41 12.34 22.08
C THR A 10 -29.39 13.81 21.64
N HIS A 11 -30.54 14.33 21.21
CA HIS A 11 -30.67 15.74 20.85
C HIS A 11 -30.38 16.71 22.02
N ARG A 12 -30.64 16.29 23.27
CA ARG A 12 -30.32 17.08 24.47
C ARG A 12 -28.82 17.34 24.58
N PHE A 13 -28.00 16.33 24.29
CA PHE A 13 -26.54 16.47 24.25
C PHE A 13 -26.08 17.31 23.06
N LEU A 14 -26.57 16.99 21.86
CA LEU A 14 -26.16 17.65 20.61
C LEU A 14 -26.50 19.15 20.56
N ARG A 15 -27.47 19.62 21.34
CA ARG A 15 -27.78 21.06 21.45
C ARG A 15 -26.62 21.90 22.00
N HIS A 16 -25.73 21.30 22.80
CA HIS A 16 -24.64 22.01 23.47
C HIS A 16 -23.28 21.81 22.79
N VAL A 17 -23.18 20.92 21.81
CA VAL A 17 -21.90 20.52 21.20
C VAL A 17 -21.99 20.63 19.68
N PRO A 18 -21.23 21.53 19.04
CA PRO A 18 -21.16 21.57 17.59
C PRO A 18 -20.46 20.30 17.07
N VAL A 19 -21.00 19.73 15.98
CA VAL A 19 -20.45 18.54 15.33
C VAL A 19 -19.91 18.94 13.97
N VAL A 20 -18.65 18.60 13.71
CA VAL A 20 -18.00 18.81 12.41
C VAL A 20 -17.82 17.45 11.75
N TYR A 21 -18.27 17.34 10.50
CA TYR A 21 -18.06 16.16 9.68
C TYR A 21 -16.76 16.32 8.88
N VAL A 22 -15.94 15.27 8.86
CA VAL A 22 -14.72 15.19 8.08
C VAL A 22 -14.76 13.91 7.29
N ASP A 23 -14.85 14.03 5.98
CA ASP A 23 -14.80 12.89 5.07
C ASP A 23 -13.35 12.57 4.68
N TYR A 24 -13.15 11.42 4.04
CA TYR A 24 -11.85 11.09 3.47
C TYR A 24 -11.47 12.03 2.33
N PRO A 25 -10.18 12.39 2.19
CA PRO A 25 -9.72 13.20 1.07
C PRO A 25 -9.98 12.45 -0.24
N GLY A 26 -10.49 13.17 -1.24
CA GLY A 26 -10.67 12.62 -2.59
C GLY A 26 -9.34 12.35 -3.31
N PRO A 27 -9.37 11.68 -4.47
CA PRO A 27 -8.16 11.26 -5.20
C PRO A 27 -7.16 12.39 -5.47
N ALA A 28 -7.63 13.57 -5.90
CA ALA A 28 -6.77 14.72 -6.15
C ALA A 28 -6.01 15.19 -4.90
N SER A 29 -6.67 15.22 -3.74
CA SER A 29 -6.05 15.57 -2.47
C SER A 29 -5.07 14.49 -2.01
N LEU A 30 -5.41 13.21 -2.17
CA LEU A 30 -4.51 12.09 -1.85
C LEU A 30 -3.24 12.16 -2.70
N THR A 31 -3.35 12.44 -4.00
CA THR A 31 -2.19 12.62 -4.89
C THR A 31 -1.28 13.74 -4.41
N GLN A 32 -1.83 14.89 -3.98
CA GLN A 32 -1.01 15.98 -3.46
C GLN A 32 -0.32 15.62 -2.13
N ILE A 33 -1.07 15.03 -1.20
CA ILE A 33 -0.57 14.65 0.13
C ILE A 33 0.54 13.59 -0.02
N TYR A 34 0.25 12.47 -0.67
CA TYR A 34 1.19 11.36 -0.81
C TYR A 34 2.30 11.65 -1.83
N GLY A 35 2.06 12.51 -2.82
CA GLY A 35 3.10 13.00 -3.71
C GLY A 35 4.17 13.83 -2.98
N THR A 36 3.81 14.52 -1.90
CA THR A 36 4.78 15.21 -1.06
C THR A 36 5.63 14.22 -0.25
N PHE A 37 5.00 13.19 0.33
CA PHE A 37 5.71 12.13 1.04
C PHE A 37 6.66 11.34 0.13
N ASN A 38 6.18 10.88 -1.03
CA ASN A 38 6.96 10.10 -1.97
C ASN A 38 8.14 10.91 -2.54
N ARG A 39 7.96 12.20 -2.83
CA ARG A 39 9.07 13.08 -3.23
C ARG A 39 10.11 13.25 -2.13
N ALA A 40 9.72 13.26 -0.87
CA ALA A 40 10.66 13.35 0.25
C ALA A 40 11.41 12.02 0.43
N MET A 41 10.69 10.89 0.42
CA MET A 41 11.24 9.54 0.54
C MET A 41 12.26 9.22 -0.56
N LEU A 42 11.93 9.49 -1.83
CA LEU A 42 12.81 9.18 -2.97
C LEU A 42 14.01 10.13 -3.10
N ARG A 43 14.22 11.08 -2.16
CA ARG A 43 15.51 11.81 -2.05
C ARG A 43 16.64 10.93 -1.54
N LEU A 44 16.32 9.83 -0.84
CA LEU A 44 17.32 8.87 -0.36
C LEU A 44 18.11 8.26 -1.52
N ILE A 45 17.46 8.01 -2.66
CA ILE A 45 18.06 7.42 -3.85
C ILE A 45 17.78 8.33 -5.05
N PRO A 46 18.72 9.23 -5.42
CA PRO A 46 18.49 10.28 -6.42
C PRO A 46 18.02 9.78 -7.79
N THR A 47 18.44 8.57 -8.20
CA THR A 47 18.03 7.95 -9.47
C THR A 47 16.55 7.61 -9.52
N LEU A 48 15.89 7.48 -8.37
CA LEU A 48 14.46 7.18 -8.28
C LEU A 48 13.57 8.43 -8.23
N ARG A 49 14.15 9.63 -8.10
CA ARG A 49 13.39 10.87 -7.86
C ARG A 49 12.35 11.18 -8.95
N THR A 50 12.65 10.84 -10.21
CA THR A 50 11.74 11.04 -11.35
C THR A 50 10.50 10.15 -11.29
N TYR A 51 10.52 9.07 -10.49
CA TYR A 51 9.43 8.12 -10.37
C TYR A 51 8.45 8.44 -9.22
N ALA A 52 8.65 9.55 -8.51
CA ALA A 52 7.78 9.93 -7.38
C ALA A 52 6.32 10.15 -7.80
N GLU A 53 6.10 10.80 -8.94
CA GLU A 53 4.78 11.08 -9.48
C GLU A 53 4.05 9.80 -9.95
N PRO A 54 4.63 8.95 -10.84
CA PRO A 54 3.97 7.71 -11.24
C PRO A 54 3.77 6.74 -10.07
N LEU A 55 4.70 6.69 -9.10
CA LEU A 55 4.51 5.92 -7.87
C LEU A 55 3.27 6.39 -7.09
N THR A 56 3.11 7.70 -6.94
CA THR A 56 1.96 8.27 -6.22
C THR A 56 0.66 8.00 -6.96
N ALA A 57 0.65 8.17 -8.28
CA ALA A 57 -0.52 7.88 -9.11
C ALA A 57 -0.93 6.41 -9.01
N ALA A 58 0.03 5.49 -9.07
CA ALA A 58 -0.19 4.05 -8.88
C ALA A 58 -0.78 3.73 -7.49
N MET A 59 -0.23 4.31 -6.42
CA MET A 59 -0.75 4.08 -5.07
C MET A 59 -2.18 4.58 -4.90
N VAL A 60 -2.48 5.78 -5.39
CA VAL A 60 -3.83 6.37 -5.29
C VAL A 60 -4.83 5.57 -6.13
N GLU A 61 -4.47 5.16 -7.34
CA GLU A 61 -5.32 4.32 -8.19
C GLU A 61 -5.64 2.99 -7.51
N PHE A 62 -4.63 2.25 -7.05
CA PHE A 62 -4.85 0.97 -6.38
C PHE A 62 -5.66 1.10 -5.08
N TYR A 63 -5.42 2.17 -4.31
CA TYR A 63 -6.20 2.48 -3.12
C TYR A 63 -7.68 2.74 -3.44
N THR A 64 -7.97 3.54 -4.48
CA THR A 64 -9.34 3.81 -4.93
C THR A 64 -10.02 2.54 -5.42
N MET A 65 -9.35 1.73 -6.24
CA MET A 65 -9.88 0.43 -6.69
C MET A 65 -10.19 -0.50 -5.52
N SER A 66 -9.32 -0.54 -4.50
CA SER A 66 -9.52 -1.35 -3.30
C SER A 66 -10.71 -0.87 -2.47
N GLN A 67 -10.87 0.46 -2.31
CA GLN A 67 -12.02 1.05 -1.62
C GLN A 67 -13.35 0.75 -2.32
N GLU A 68 -13.37 0.78 -3.65
CA GLU A 68 -14.57 0.48 -4.44
C GLU A 68 -14.91 -1.00 -4.41
N ARG A 69 -13.90 -1.88 -4.44
CA ARG A 69 -14.10 -3.33 -4.53
C ARG A 69 -14.48 -3.96 -3.19
N PHE A 70 -13.87 -3.53 -2.10
CA PHE A 70 -13.94 -4.21 -0.81
C PHE A 70 -14.62 -3.33 0.24
N THR A 71 -15.91 -3.57 0.44
CA THR A 71 -16.77 -2.77 1.33
C THR A 71 -17.15 -3.53 2.59
N GLN A 72 -17.57 -2.79 3.62
CA GLN A 72 -18.04 -3.34 4.90
C GLN A 72 -19.26 -4.26 4.75
N ASP A 73 -20.03 -4.12 3.66
CA ASP A 73 -21.20 -4.97 3.37
C ASP A 73 -20.79 -6.39 2.94
N ILE A 74 -19.60 -6.55 2.35
CA ILE A 74 -19.04 -7.85 1.97
C ILE A 74 -18.41 -8.52 3.19
N GLN A 75 -17.54 -7.81 3.90
CA GLN A 75 -16.93 -8.24 5.16
C GLN A 75 -16.79 -7.06 6.12
N PRO A 76 -17.17 -7.18 7.41
CA PRO A 76 -17.16 -6.05 8.35
C PRO A 76 -15.80 -5.38 8.53
N HIS A 77 -14.70 -6.12 8.33
CA HIS A 77 -13.33 -5.61 8.47
C HIS A 77 -12.74 -5.03 7.19
N TYR A 78 -13.48 -5.01 6.07
CA TYR A 78 -13.07 -4.35 4.82
C TYR A 78 -13.26 -2.84 4.91
N ILE A 79 -12.36 -2.24 5.69
CA ILE A 79 -12.31 -0.80 5.95
C ILE A 79 -10.97 -0.27 5.46
N TYR A 80 -11.03 0.65 4.51
CA TYR A 80 -9.86 1.29 3.94
C TYR A 80 -9.89 2.78 4.21
N SER A 81 -8.77 3.31 4.69
CA SER A 81 -8.60 4.69 5.10
C SER A 81 -7.23 5.24 4.65
N PRO A 82 -6.98 6.54 4.72
CA PRO A 82 -5.64 7.09 4.48
C PRO A 82 -4.55 6.50 5.41
N ARG A 83 -4.92 5.79 6.49
CA ARG A 83 -3.95 5.10 7.34
C ARG A 83 -3.19 4.03 6.56
N GLU A 84 -3.88 3.28 5.69
CA GLU A 84 -3.26 2.28 4.82
C GLU A 84 -2.21 2.91 3.92
N MET A 85 -2.54 4.02 3.27
CA MET A 85 -1.61 4.78 2.42
C MET A 85 -0.38 5.27 3.20
N THR A 86 -0.58 5.78 4.42
CA THR A 86 0.55 6.19 5.29
C THR A 86 1.41 5.00 5.72
N ARG A 87 0.81 3.85 6.04
CA ARG A 87 1.58 2.61 6.31
C ARG A 87 2.37 2.18 5.09
N TRP A 88 1.79 2.28 3.90
CA TRP A 88 2.43 1.91 2.64
C TRP A 88 3.68 2.75 2.35
N VAL A 89 3.59 4.08 2.46
CA VAL A 89 4.76 4.96 2.33
C VAL A 89 5.83 4.61 3.37
N ARG A 90 5.43 4.35 4.62
CA ARG A 90 6.37 4.00 5.68
C ARG A 90 7.07 2.66 5.42
N GLY A 91 6.34 1.65 4.95
CA GLY A 91 6.90 0.36 4.57
C GLY A 91 7.96 0.50 3.46
N ILE A 92 7.63 1.27 2.42
CA ILE A 92 8.59 1.58 1.35
C ILE A 92 9.80 2.34 1.92
N PHE A 93 9.59 3.33 2.78
CA PHE A 93 10.69 4.10 3.38
C PHE A 93 11.64 3.23 4.19
N GLU A 94 11.13 2.34 5.06
CA GLU A 94 11.98 1.45 5.85
C GLU A 94 12.76 0.46 4.97
N ALA A 95 12.17 0.00 3.87
CA ALA A 95 12.86 -0.84 2.89
C ALA A 95 13.96 -0.08 2.12
N LEU A 96 13.75 1.21 1.82
CA LEU A 96 14.73 2.05 1.12
C LEU A 96 15.85 2.56 2.02
N ARG A 97 15.56 2.81 3.30
CA ARG A 97 16.49 3.45 4.24
C ARG A 97 17.88 2.79 4.34
N PRO A 98 18.04 1.45 4.38
CA PRO A 98 19.35 0.83 4.44
C PRO A 98 20.09 0.79 3.10
N LEU A 99 19.42 1.14 1.98
CA LEU A 99 19.96 0.97 0.64
C LEU A 99 20.57 2.27 0.11
N GLU A 100 21.76 2.18 -0.47
CA GLU A 100 22.40 3.32 -1.14
C GLU A 100 21.95 3.46 -2.60
N THR A 101 21.62 2.33 -3.25
CA THR A 101 21.18 2.29 -4.65
C THR A 101 20.08 1.25 -4.83
N LEU A 102 19.15 1.51 -5.75
CA LEU A 102 18.09 0.58 -6.11
C LEU A 102 17.61 0.88 -7.54
N PRO A 103 17.46 -0.13 -8.41
CA PRO A 103 16.83 0.05 -9.72
C PRO A 103 15.31 0.28 -9.57
N VAL A 104 14.68 0.81 -10.63
CA VAL A 104 13.23 1.10 -10.60
C VAL A 104 12.40 -0.17 -10.39
N GLU A 105 12.82 -1.30 -10.96
CA GLU A 105 12.17 -2.60 -10.77
C GLU A 105 12.17 -3.01 -9.30
N GLY A 106 13.26 -2.73 -8.58
CA GLY A 106 13.35 -2.98 -7.14
C GLY A 106 12.39 -2.13 -6.33
N LEU A 107 12.22 -0.84 -6.69
CA LEU A 107 11.25 0.05 -6.06
C LEU A 107 9.82 -0.48 -6.27
N ILE A 108 9.50 -0.90 -7.49
CA ILE A 108 8.18 -1.44 -7.84
C ILE A 108 7.91 -2.75 -7.10
N ARG A 109 8.93 -3.61 -6.94
CA ARG A 109 8.83 -4.84 -6.17
C ARG A 109 8.54 -4.59 -4.69
N ILE A 110 9.19 -3.60 -4.06
CA ILE A 110 8.90 -3.17 -2.68
C ILE A 110 7.48 -2.61 -2.58
N TRP A 111 7.10 -1.75 -3.53
CA TRP A 111 5.76 -1.17 -3.59
C TRP A 111 4.68 -2.26 -3.67
N ALA A 112 4.86 -3.26 -4.55
CA ALA A 112 3.95 -4.38 -4.72
C ALA A 112 3.91 -5.26 -3.46
N HIS A 113 5.05 -5.55 -2.84
CA HIS A 113 5.12 -6.30 -1.59
C HIS A 113 4.29 -5.65 -0.48
N GLU A 114 4.50 -4.35 -0.25
CA GLU A 114 3.75 -3.60 0.76
C GLU A 114 2.26 -3.48 0.41
N ALA A 115 1.92 -3.44 -0.88
CA ALA A 115 0.53 -3.49 -1.34
C ALA A 115 -0.14 -4.81 -0.95
N LEU A 116 0.49 -5.95 -1.26
CA LEU A 116 -0.04 -7.26 -0.91
C LEU A 116 -0.22 -7.37 0.61
N ARG A 117 0.79 -6.98 1.38
CA ARG A 117 0.73 -7.03 2.85
C ARG A 117 -0.39 -6.17 3.44
N LEU A 118 -0.65 -4.98 2.89
CA LEU A 118 -1.64 -4.04 3.45
C LEU A 118 -3.07 -4.33 3.00
N PHE A 119 -3.24 -4.77 1.76
CA PHE A 119 -4.53 -4.89 1.08
C PHE A 119 -4.97 -6.35 0.90
N GLN A 120 -4.06 -7.29 0.64
CA GLN A 120 -4.39 -8.69 0.42
C GLN A 120 -4.47 -9.51 1.71
N ASP A 121 -3.60 -9.28 2.70
CA ASP A 121 -3.53 -10.10 3.93
C ASP A 121 -4.85 -10.13 4.73
N ARG A 122 -5.68 -9.10 4.58
CA ARG A 122 -7.00 -9.00 5.22
C ARG A 122 -8.12 -9.72 4.48
N LEU A 123 -7.88 -10.15 3.23
CA LEU A 123 -8.88 -10.74 2.36
C LEU A 123 -9.10 -12.22 2.68
N VAL A 124 -10.36 -12.64 2.59
CA VAL A 124 -10.82 -13.96 2.99
C VAL A 124 -10.85 -14.92 1.81
N GLY A 125 -11.33 -14.47 0.65
CA GLY A 125 -11.53 -15.31 -0.52
C GLY A 125 -10.31 -15.40 -1.44
N ASP A 126 -10.07 -16.57 -2.01
CA ASP A 126 -8.99 -16.78 -2.99
C ASP A 126 -9.18 -15.93 -4.26
N ASP A 127 -10.43 -15.71 -4.68
CA ASP A 127 -10.74 -14.83 -5.81
C ASP A 127 -10.41 -13.36 -5.51
N GLU A 128 -10.56 -12.93 -4.25
CA GLU A 128 -10.21 -11.58 -3.81
C GLU A 128 -8.69 -11.38 -3.79
N ARG A 129 -7.96 -12.41 -3.35
CA ARG A 129 -6.49 -12.45 -3.38
C ARG A 129 -5.97 -12.40 -4.81
N ARG A 130 -6.54 -13.22 -5.70
CA ARG A 130 -6.22 -13.19 -7.14
C ARG A 130 -6.52 -11.82 -7.75
N TRP A 131 -7.66 -11.22 -7.39
CA TRP A 131 -7.99 -9.86 -7.84
C TRP A 131 -6.91 -8.86 -7.41
N THR A 132 -6.43 -8.89 -6.16
CA THR A 132 -5.35 -7.97 -5.75
C THR A 132 -4.07 -8.18 -6.54
N ASP A 133 -3.70 -9.43 -6.80
CA ASP A 133 -2.48 -9.78 -7.53
C ASP A 133 -2.53 -9.29 -8.99
N GLU A 134 -3.67 -9.51 -9.67
CA GLU A 134 -3.91 -9.06 -11.04
C GLU A 134 -3.94 -7.52 -11.15
N ASN A 135 -4.57 -6.84 -10.18
CA ASN A 135 -4.67 -5.38 -10.21
C ASN A 135 -3.36 -4.69 -9.83
N ILE A 136 -2.52 -5.29 -8.99
CA ILE A 136 -1.16 -4.80 -8.74
C ILE A 136 -0.33 -4.87 -10.03
N ASP A 137 -0.38 -5.99 -10.75
CA ASP A 137 0.30 -6.14 -12.04
C ASP A 137 -0.17 -5.09 -13.06
N MET A 138 -1.48 -4.93 -13.17
CA MET A 138 -2.09 -3.97 -14.09
C MET A 138 -1.67 -2.53 -13.79
N VAL A 139 -1.77 -2.12 -12.53
CA VAL A 139 -1.40 -0.76 -12.09
C VAL A 139 0.10 -0.52 -12.28
N ALA A 140 0.94 -1.50 -11.97
CA ALA A 140 2.39 -1.38 -12.20
C ALA A 140 2.71 -1.15 -13.69
N LEU A 141 2.17 -1.98 -14.59
CA LEU A 141 2.42 -1.86 -16.03
C LEU A 141 1.84 -0.57 -16.62
N LYS A 142 0.73 -0.07 -16.07
CA LYS A 142 0.11 1.19 -16.49
C LYS A 142 0.97 2.40 -16.16
N HIS A 143 1.51 2.48 -14.94
CA HIS A 143 2.28 3.64 -14.48
C HIS A 143 3.77 3.55 -14.77
N PHE A 144 4.27 2.36 -15.10
CA PHE A 144 5.67 2.09 -15.39
C PHE A 144 5.83 1.24 -16.66
N PRO A 145 5.57 1.79 -17.86
CA PRO A 145 5.44 1.00 -19.09
C PRO A 145 6.76 0.39 -19.62
N ASN A 146 7.91 0.95 -19.22
CA ASN A 146 9.22 0.55 -19.75
C ASN A 146 10.01 -0.39 -18.83
N ILE A 147 9.36 -0.99 -17.83
CA ILE A 147 10.03 -1.84 -16.84
C ILE A 147 10.10 -3.29 -17.28
N ASP A 148 11.09 -4.00 -16.76
CA ASP A 148 11.17 -5.45 -16.84
C ASP A 148 10.16 -6.09 -15.88
N LYS A 149 9.03 -6.57 -16.43
CA LYS A 149 7.93 -7.18 -15.65
C LYS A 149 8.42 -8.35 -14.80
N GLU A 150 9.28 -9.21 -15.35
CA GLU A 150 9.74 -10.40 -14.64
C GLU A 150 10.58 -10.01 -13.42
N LYS A 151 11.50 -9.04 -13.56
CA LYS A 151 12.29 -8.59 -12.40
C LYS A 151 11.45 -7.89 -11.34
N ALA A 152 10.49 -7.06 -11.75
CA ALA A 152 9.68 -6.28 -10.82
C ALA A 152 8.63 -7.12 -10.09
N LEU A 153 7.96 -8.04 -10.79
CA LEU A 153 6.71 -8.67 -10.35
C LEU A 153 6.73 -10.20 -10.40
N ASN A 154 7.90 -10.84 -10.54
CA ASN A 154 7.96 -12.30 -10.42
C ASN A 154 7.61 -12.74 -8.99
N ARG A 155 6.75 -13.74 -8.89
CA ARG A 155 6.34 -14.36 -7.63
C ARG A 155 7.35 -15.45 -7.26
N PRO A 156 7.60 -15.72 -5.95
CA PRO A 156 6.95 -15.11 -4.81
C PRO A 156 7.55 -13.74 -4.46
N ILE A 157 6.73 -12.80 -4.00
CA ILE A 157 7.18 -11.46 -3.58
C ILE A 157 7.41 -11.48 -2.06
N LEU A 158 8.61 -11.90 -1.65
CA LEU A 158 8.99 -12.05 -0.24
C LEU A 158 10.12 -11.08 0.12
N TYR A 159 9.98 -10.41 1.26
CA TYR A 159 11.03 -9.58 1.86
C TYR A 159 11.25 -10.01 3.31
N SER A 160 12.51 -10.07 3.74
CA SER A 160 12.87 -10.44 5.11
C SER A 160 14.16 -9.75 5.55
N ASN A 161 14.31 -9.57 6.86
CA ASN A 161 15.52 -9.14 7.54
C ASN A 161 16.08 -10.26 8.47
N TRP A 162 15.67 -11.51 8.27
CA TRP A 162 16.17 -12.67 9.04
C TRP A 162 17.45 -13.26 8.43
N LEU A 163 17.51 -13.29 7.10
CA LEU A 163 18.66 -13.81 6.34
C LEU A 163 19.77 -12.77 6.18
N SER A 164 19.42 -11.49 6.28
CA SER A 164 20.30 -10.35 6.05
C SER A 164 20.01 -9.26 7.08
N LYS A 165 21.02 -8.44 7.41
CA LYS A 165 20.84 -7.30 8.32
C LYS A 165 19.85 -6.26 7.76
N ASP A 166 19.72 -6.21 6.44
CA ASP A 166 18.88 -5.26 5.70
C ASP A 166 17.60 -5.93 5.19
N TYR A 167 16.54 -5.14 5.00
CA TYR A 167 15.24 -5.62 4.52
C TYR A 167 15.28 -5.80 2.99
N ILE A 168 15.61 -7.02 2.54
CA ILE A 168 15.88 -7.34 1.13
C ILE A 168 14.92 -8.43 0.61
N PRO A 169 14.71 -8.53 -0.73
CA PRO A 169 13.97 -9.63 -1.29
C PRO A 169 14.70 -10.96 -1.05
N VAL A 170 13.94 -12.01 -0.78
CA VAL A 170 14.48 -13.34 -0.43
C VAL A 170 13.75 -14.45 -1.19
N GLU A 171 14.47 -15.49 -1.56
CA GLU A 171 13.91 -16.67 -2.23
C GLU A 171 13.22 -17.60 -1.22
N GLN A 172 12.15 -18.28 -1.66
CA GLN A 172 11.35 -19.14 -0.79
C GLN A 172 12.16 -20.31 -0.22
N GLU A 173 13.08 -20.88 -1.02
CA GLU A 173 13.94 -21.97 -0.58
C GLU A 173 14.89 -21.57 0.54
N GLU A 174 15.40 -20.32 0.55
CA GLU A 174 16.31 -19.85 1.61
C GLU A 174 15.56 -19.58 2.91
N LEU A 175 14.35 -19.01 2.83
CA LEU A 175 13.48 -18.82 3.99
C LEU A 175 13.04 -20.13 4.62
N SER A 176 12.73 -21.16 3.82
CA SER A 176 12.29 -22.48 4.32
C SER A 176 13.38 -23.24 5.11
N LYS A 177 14.66 -22.86 4.93
CA LYS A 177 15.80 -23.46 5.64
C LYS A 177 16.05 -22.84 7.01
N PHE A 178 15.37 -21.73 7.34
CA PHE A 178 15.45 -21.11 8.65
C PHE A 178 14.46 -21.76 9.62
N PRO A 179 14.92 -22.43 10.69
CA PRO A 179 14.03 -22.95 11.71
C PRO A 179 13.43 -21.76 12.47
N LEU A 180 12.10 -21.64 12.44
CA LEU A 180 11.36 -20.82 13.40
C LEU A 180 11.58 -21.45 14.78
N GLY A 181 12.51 -20.86 15.54
CA GLY A 181 12.77 -21.23 16.94
C GLY A 181 11.64 -20.84 17.86
#